data_AF-A0A3N5LCL6-F1
#
_entry.id   AF-A0A3N5LCL6-F1
#
_cell.length_a   1.000
_cell.length_b   1.000
_cell.length_c   1.000
_cell.angle_alpha   90.00
_cell.angle_beta   90.00
_cell.angle_gamma   90.00
#
_symmetry.space_group_name_H-M   'P 1'
#
loop_
_entity.id
_entity.type
_entity.pdbx_description
1 polymer ?
#
loop_
_entity_poly.entity_id
_entity_poly.type
_entity_poly.pdbx_seq_one_letter_code
_entity_poly.pdbx_strand_id
1 'polypeptide(L)'
;MGRALTVVVAALLVGSCSGGDDQSTSTSWGEGMTVSELAAVLTDPAAATDCELDPSGFPEMACGFQARDAAEALGERGDPAAVPALLAAVQDPETYNEASEASWEALEAIGGPEVVDGLVVWITSDPETLEAERAARMLGRLGGVEHNQLLVENGDSYFGCIGSGYSDALVMINTADATPLLVYLESFDTLWVYGPLIRIGGPGTEEALVAPFAKGWVTVEMAECFLNSGNPTLEQAAEEWAATHGQSITVLPGGGSPQWGSG
;
A
#
# COMPACT_ATOMS: atom_id res chain seq x y z
N MET A 1 3.51 77.20 -5.84
CA MET A 1 4.94 77.02 -6.20
C MET A 1 5.67 76.56 -4.95
N GLY A 2 6.39 75.44 -5.01
CA GLY A 2 7.21 74.93 -3.90
C GLY A 2 6.90 73.48 -3.54
N ARG A 3 7.50 72.53 -4.28
CA ARG A 3 7.52 71.10 -3.95
C ARG A 3 8.48 70.87 -2.77
N ALA A 4 8.03 70.20 -1.71
CA ALA A 4 8.88 69.67 -0.66
C ALA A 4 9.37 68.27 -1.05
N LEU A 5 10.68 68.05 -0.98
CA LEU A 5 11.34 66.74 -1.07
C LEU A 5 10.89 65.85 0.09
N THR A 6 10.74 64.54 -0.15
CA THR A 6 10.99 63.54 0.89
C THR A 6 11.68 62.34 0.26
N VAL A 7 12.83 62.02 0.84
CA VAL A 7 13.73 60.92 0.51
C VAL A 7 13.06 59.60 0.90
N VAL A 8 12.99 58.65 -0.03
CA VAL A 8 12.61 57.26 0.25
C VAL A 8 13.84 56.52 0.76
N VAL A 9 13.83 56.14 2.03
CA VAL A 9 14.78 55.16 2.59
C VAL A 9 14.13 53.79 2.52
N ALA A 10 14.73 52.89 1.76
CA ALA A 10 14.35 51.48 1.71
C ALA A 10 14.78 50.78 3.00
N ALA A 11 13.84 50.10 3.67
CA ALA A 11 14.13 49.14 4.72
C ALA A 11 13.78 47.74 4.22
N LEU A 12 14.82 46.95 3.93
CA LEU A 12 14.73 45.50 3.78
C LEU A 12 14.50 44.89 5.16
N LEU A 13 13.36 44.23 5.35
CA LEU A 13 13.18 43.28 6.45
C LEU A 13 13.03 41.90 5.83
N VAL A 14 14.08 41.10 6.00
CA VAL A 14 14.08 39.65 5.81
C VAL A 14 13.32 39.07 7.00
N GLY A 15 12.10 38.58 6.76
CA GLY A 15 11.31 37.82 7.72
C GLY A 15 11.45 36.33 7.44
N SER A 16 12.09 35.63 8.37
CA SER A 16 12.35 34.19 8.34
C SER A 16 11.06 33.36 8.32
N CYS A 17 11.04 32.27 7.54
CA CYS A 17 10.02 31.25 7.60
C CYS A 17 10.10 30.53 8.96
N SER A 18 9.05 30.63 9.78
CA SER A 18 8.80 29.70 10.87
C SER A 18 7.58 28.86 10.52
N GLY A 19 7.77 27.55 10.41
CA GLY A 19 6.65 26.60 10.43
C GLY A 19 5.84 26.76 11.71
N GLY A 20 4.53 26.68 11.57
CA GLY A 20 3.57 26.71 12.66
C GLY A 20 2.18 26.42 12.12
N ASP A 21 1.74 25.18 12.29
CA ASP A 21 0.37 24.75 12.59
C ASP A 21 -0.76 25.75 12.29
N ASP A 22 -1.17 25.85 11.03
CA ASP A 22 -2.46 26.44 10.69
C ASP A 22 -3.56 25.39 10.86
N GLN A 23 -3.93 25.14 12.13
CA GLN A 23 -5.30 24.75 12.45
C GLN A 23 -6.22 25.95 12.21
N SER A 24 -6.43 26.28 10.94
CA SER A 24 -7.56 27.10 10.52
C SER A 24 -8.75 26.16 10.39
N THR A 25 -9.81 26.43 11.16
CA THR A 25 -11.09 25.71 11.11
C THR A 25 -11.60 25.73 9.67
N SER A 26 -11.62 24.57 9.04
CA SER A 26 -12.05 24.36 7.66
C SER A 26 -13.47 24.89 7.46
N THR A 27 -13.61 25.95 6.67
CA THR A 27 -14.75 26.03 5.76
C THR A 27 -14.62 24.83 4.84
N SER A 28 -15.59 23.90 4.88
CA SER A 28 -15.48 22.63 4.18
C SER A 28 -15.46 22.88 2.67
N TRP A 29 -14.27 22.76 2.10
CA TRP A 29 -14.13 22.83 0.66
C TRP A 29 -14.95 21.68 0.07
N GLY A 30 -15.83 21.97 -0.87
CA GLY A 30 -16.80 21.00 -1.39
C GLY A 30 -18.13 20.88 -0.63
N GLU A 31 -18.41 21.72 0.38
CA GLU A 31 -19.74 21.77 1.00
C GLU A 31 -20.83 22.06 -0.05
N GLY A 32 -21.79 21.15 -0.18
CA GLY A 32 -22.89 21.30 -1.13
C GLY A 32 -22.62 20.81 -2.56
N MET A 33 -21.38 20.41 -2.89
CA MET A 33 -21.11 19.71 -4.15
C MET A 33 -21.72 18.30 -4.13
N THR A 34 -22.10 17.76 -5.27
CA THR A 34 -22.54 16.38 -5.45
C THR A 34 -21.33 15.44 -5.58
N VAL A 35 -21.55 14.13 -5.43
CA VAL A 35 -20.49 13.11 -5.65
C VAL A 35 -19.91 13.22 -7.06
N SER A 36 -20.76 13.47 -8.07
CA SER A 36 -20.31 13.64 -9.46
C SER A 36 -19.47 14.91 -9.67
N GLU A 37 -19.78 16.00 -8.98
CA GLU A 37 -19.00 17.24 -9.06
C GLU A 37 -17.64 17.08 -8.37
N LEU A 38 -17.60 16.44 -7.20
CA LEU A 38 -16.32 16.12 -6.53
C LEU A 38 -15.47 15.16 -7.36
N ALA A 39 -16.10 14.13 -7.95
CA ALA A 39 -15.43 13.20 -8.86
C ALA A 39 -14.84 13.92 -10.08
N ALA A 40 -15.56 14.91 -10.64
CA ALA A 40 -15.06 15.70 -11.76
C ALA A 40 -13.80 16.50 -11.37
N VAL A 41 -13.79 17.15 -10.20
CA VAL A 41 -12.61 17.88 -9.71
C VAL A 41 -11.42 16.95 -9.48
N LEU A 42 -11.66 15.75 -8.98
CA LEU A 42 -10.60 14.76 -8.78
C LEU A 42 -9.95 14.34 -10.12
N THR A 43 -10.74 14.12 -11.17
CA THR A 43 -10.24 13.64 -12.46
C THR A 43 -9.71 14.75 -13.39
N ASP A 44 -10.20 15.96 -13.20
CA ASP A 44 -9.78 17.15 -13.94
C ASP A 44 -9.75 18.32 -12.94
N PRO A 45 -8.61 18.55 -12.27
CA PRO A 45 -8.49 19.63 -11.30
C PRO A 45 -8.78 21.01 -11.91
N ALA A 46 -8.63 21.18 -13.24
CA ALA A 46 -9.00 22.40 -13.94
C ALA A 46 -10.52 22.57 -14.12
N ALA A 47 -11.32 21.53 -13.86
CA ALA A 47 -12.78 21.61 -13.80
C ALA A 47 -13.28 22.30 -12.52
N ALA A 48 -12.42 22.44 -11.50
CA ALA A 48 -12.73 23.30 -10.36
C ALA A 48 -12.82 24.75 -10.84
N THR A 49 -13.97 25.39 -10.64
CA THR A 49 -14.28 26.73 -11.18
C THR A 49 -13.45 27.88 -10.61
N ASP A 50 -12.40 27.63 -9.83
CA ASP A 50 -11.60 28.67 -9.18
C ASP A 50 -10.18 28.19 -8.79
N CYS A 51 -9.42 27.55 -9.71
CA CYS A 51 -7.97 27.39 -9.52
C CYS A 51 -7.20 28.75 -9.51
N GLU A 52 -7.90 29.88 -9.66
CA GLU A 52 -7.29 31.22 -9.68
C GLU A 52 -6.96 31.73 -8.25
N LEU A 53 -5.65 31.85 -8.02
CA LEU A 53 -4.96 32.82 -7.16
C LEU A 53 -4.72 32.45 -5.68
N ASP A 54 -3.71 31.60 -5.47
CA ASP A 54 -2.74 31.91 -4.42
C ASP A 54 -1.88 33.13 -4.88
N PRO A 55 -1.83 34.26 -4.13
CA PRO A 55 -0.96 35.40 -4.43
C PRO A 55 0.55 35.07 -4.46
N SER A 56 0.96 33.85 -4.10
CA SER A 56 2.34 33.35 -4.21
C SER A 56 2.76 32.94 -5.63
N GLY A 57 1.82 32.76 -6.57
CA GLY A 57 2.13 32.62 -8.00
C GLY A 57 2.42 31.22 -8.55
N PHE A 58 1.89 30.15 -7.96
CA PHE A 58 2.03 28.77 -8.48
C PHE A 58 0.66 28.08 -8.69
N PRO A 59 -0.02 28.28 -9.83
CA PRO A 59 -1.36 27.75 -10.12
C PRO A 59 -1.45 26.21 -10.08
N GLU A 60 -0.37 25.54 -10.48
CA GLU A 60 -0.27 24.07 -10.46
C GLU A 60 -0.32 23.49 -9.04
N MET A 61 0.02 24.26 -8.01
CA MET A 61 0.00 23.78 -6.62
C MET A 61 -1.41 23.87 -6.01
N ALA A 62 -2.21 24.85 -6.43
CA ALA A 62 -3.57 25.07 -5.93
C ALA A 62 -4.56 23.98 -6.39
N CYS A 63 -4.44 23.50 -7.63
CA CYS A 63 -5.33 22.46 -8.15
C CYS A 63 -5.04 21.08 -7.50
N GLY A 64 -3.79 20.81 -7.07
CA GLY A 64 -3.45 19.59 -6.34
C GLY A 64 -4.10 19.48 -4.96
N PHE A 65 -4.20 20.60 -4.23
CA PHE A 65 -4.91 20.63 -2.95
C PHE A 65 -6.41 20.38 -3.12
N GLN A 66 -7.02 20.91 -4.19
CA GLN A 66 -8.43 20.69 -4.51
C GLN A 66 -8.73 19.23 -4.89
N ALA A 67 -7.84 18.57 -5.64
CA ALA A 67 -7.98 17.16 -5.96
C ALA A 67 -7.89 16.28 -4.69
N ARG A 68 -6.96 16.59 -3.77
CA ARG A 68 -6.88 15.94 -2.46
C ARG A 68 -8.17 16.14 -1.65
N ASP A 69 -8.61 17.39 -1.49
CA ASP A 69 -9.82 17.71 -0.72
C ASP A 69 -11.07 17.06 -1.33
N ALA A 70 -11.11 16.88 -2.66
CA ALA A 70 -12.18 16.16 -3.35
C ALA A 70 -12.17 14.67 -2.99
N ALA A 71 -11.00 14.03 -3.03
CA ALA A 71 -10.86 12.64 -2.63
C ALA A 71 -11.27 12.42 -1.17
N GLU A 72 -10.81 13.27 -0.25
CA GLU A 72 -11.19 13.24 1.18
C GLU A 72 -12.71 13.35 1.34
N ALA A 73 -13.34 14.34 0.70
CA ALA A 73 -14.78 14.56 0.78
C ALA A 73 -15.59 13.39 0.17
N LEU A 74 -15.08 12.73 -0.88
CA LEU A 74 -15.69 11.53 -1.45
C LEU A 74 -15.62 10.35 -0.46
N GLY A 75 -14.49 10.16 0.20
CA GLY A 75 -14.29 9.15 1.24
C GLY A 75 -15.23 9.32 2.43
N GLU A 76 -15.33 10.55 2.95
CA GLU A 76 -16.23 10.89 4.06
C GLU A 76 -17.71 10.60 3.74
N ARG A 77 -18.10 10.72 2.46
CA ARG A 77 -19.47 10.43 2.01
C ARG A 77 -19.77 8.95 1.92
N GLY A 78 -18.77 8.12 1.64
CA GLY A 78 -18.94 6.68 1.54
C GLY A 78 -19.85 6.23 0.38
N ASP A 79 -20.05 7.05 -0.65
CA ASP A 79 -20.93 6.72 -1.78
C ASP A 79 -20.16 5.89 -2.82
N PRO A 80 -20.57 4.63 -3.12
CA PRO A 80 -19.91 3.78 -4.11
C PRO A 80 -19.86 4.38 -5.52
N ALA A 81 -20.71 5.38 -5.84
CA ALA A 81 -20.64 6.10 -7.11
C ALA A 81 -19.32 6.87 -7.31
N ALA A 82 -18.55 7.11 -6.24
CA ALA A 82 -17.24 7.73 -6.28
C ALA A 82 -16.11 6.78 -6.75
N VAL A 83 -16.31 5.48 -6.58
CA VAL A 83 -15.27 4.45 -6.76
C VAL A 83 -14.57 4.54 -8.12
N PRO A 84 -15.26 4.67 -9.27
CA PRO A 84 -14.58 4.77 -10.56
C PRO A 84 -13.63 5.97 -10.68
N ALA A 85 -13.98 7.11 -10.08
CA ALA A 85 -13.14 8.32 -10.13
C ALA A 85 -11.92 8.21 -9.23
N LEU A 86 -12.10 7.69 -8.01
CA LEU A 86 -11.01 7.43 -7.07
C LEU A 86 -10.03 6.39 -7.63
N LEU A 87 -10.57 5.34 -8.24
CA LEU A 87 -9.78 4.33 -8.93
C LEU A 87 -8.99 4.92 -10.10
N ALA A 88 -9.55 5.86 -10.85
CA ALA A 88 -8.82 6.54 -11.92
C ALA A 88 -7.68 7.42 -11.37
N ALA A 89 -7.93 8.15 -10.28
CA ALA A 89 -6.96 9.06 -9.68
C ALA A 89 -5.70 8.36 -9.14
N VAL A 90 -5.84 7.18 -8.53
CA VAL A 90 -4.66 6.44 -8.04
C VAL A 90 -3.82 5.79 -9.15
N GLN A 91 -4.38 5.64 -10.36
CA GLN A 91 -3.67 5.08 -11.51
C GLN A 91 -2.97 6.13 -12.36
N ASP A 92 -3.38 7.38 -12.27
CA ASP A 92 -2.84 8.43 -13.13
C ASP A 92 -1.50 8.95 -12.56
N PRO A 93 -0.37 8.72 -13.24
CA PRO A 93 0.94 9.19 -12.78
C PRO A 93 1.06 10.72 -12.76
N GLU A 94 0.17 11.43 -13.47
CA GLU A 94 0.09 12.89 -13.46
C GLU A 94 -0.78 13.42 -12.31
N THR A 95 -1.51 12.53 -11.60
CA THR A 95 -2.23 12.93 -10.39
C THR A 95 -1.25 13.29 -9.29
N TYR A 96 -1.51 14.42 -8.63
CA TYR A 96 -0.72 14.89 -7.51
C TYR A 96 -0.60 13.82 -6.43
N ASN A 97 0.61 13.60 -5.91
CA ASN A 97 0.89 12.56 -4.92
C ASN A 97 -0.08 12.63 -3.73
N GLU A 98 -0.42 13.83 -3.23
CA GLU A 98 -1.38 13.96 -2.13
C GLU A 98 -2.80 13.50 -2.49
N ALA A 99 -3.26 13.75 -3.73
CA ALA A 99 -4.58 13.34 -4.19
C ALA A 99 -4.67 11.83 -4.43
N SER A 100 -3.59 11.21 -4.90
CA SER A 100 -3.50 9.75 -5.03
C SER A 100 -3.57 9.07 -3.66
N GLU A 101 -2.81 9.53 -2.66
CA GLU A 101 -2.87 8.97 -1.31
C GLU A 101 -4.25 9.18 -0.66
N ALA A 102 -4.85 10.38 -0.79
CA ALA A 102 -6.20 10.63 -0.31
C ALA A 102 -7.26 9.75 -1.02
N SER A 103 -7.04 9.42 -2.29
CA SER A 103 -7.93 8.53 -3.04
C SER A 103 -7.84 7.09 -2.54
N TRP A 104 -6.66 6.62 -2.14
CA TRP A 104 -6.51 5.32 -1.48
C TRP A 104 -7.26 5.28 -0.14
N GLU A 105 -7.10 6.31 0.70
CA GLU A 105 -7.80 6.40 1.98
C GLU A 105 -9.33 6.44 1.79
N ALA A 106 -9.81 7.19 0.80
CA ALA A 106 -11.22 7.26 0.46
C ALA A 106 -11.78 5.91 -0.03
N LEU A 107 -11.04 5.16 -0.86
CA LEU A 107 -11.42 3.80 -1.27
C LEU A 107 -11.52 2.85 -0.09
N GLU A 108 -10.59 2.93 0.88
CA GLU A 108 -10.63 2.13 2.12
C GLU A 108 -11.87 2.48 2.96
N ALA A 109 -12.18 3.77 3.07
CA ALA A 109 -13.34 4.26 3.82
C ALA A 109 -14.68 3.86 3.19
N ILE A 110 -14.77 3.89 1.86
CA ILE A 110 -15.97 3.45 1.11
C ILE A 110 -16.13 1.93 1.25
N GLY A 111 -15.07 1.17 0.98
CA GLY A 111 -15.09 -0.29 0.98
C GLY A 111 -16.18 -0.90 0.10
N GLY A 112 -16.62 -2.10 0.45
CA GLY A 112 -17.72 -2.78 -0.25
C GLY A 112 -17.32 -3.42 -1.59
N PRO A 113 -18.29 -4.11 -2.23
CA PRO A 113 -18.01 -4.95 -3.41
C PRO A 113 -17.55 -4.15 -4.62
N GLU A 114 -18.01 -2.91 -4.80
CA GLU A 114 -17.58 -2.06 -5.92
C GLU A 114 -16.08 -1.72 -5.86
N VAL A 115 -15.56 -1.46 -4.65
CA VAL A 115 -14.11 -1.26 -4.45
C VAL A 115 -13.36 -2.55 -4.71
N VAL A 116 -13.83 -3.67 -4.14
CA VAL A 116 -13.21 -5.00 -4.34
C VAL A 116 -13.13 -5.35 -5.82
N ASP A 117 -14.24 -5.24 -6.56
CA ASP A 117 -14.29 -5.55 -7.99
C ASP A 117 -13.27 -4.71 -8.78
N GLY A 118 -13.13 -3.43 -8.45
CA GLY A 118 -12.13 -2.54 -9.06
C GLY A 118 -10.69 -2.99 -8.79
N LEU A 119 -10.36 -3.32 -7.54
CA LEU A 119 -9.03 -3.79 -7.16
C LEU A 119 -8.69 -5.15 -7.82
N VAL A 120 -9.66 -6.06 -7.91
CA VAL A 120 -9.50 -7.37 -8.56
C VAL A 120 -9.15 -7.20 -10.04
N VAL A 121 -9.82 -6.28 -10.75
CA VAL A 121 -9.52 -5.99 -12.15
C VAL A 121 -8.06 -5.54 -12.32
N TRP A 122 -7.54 -4.72 -11.41
CA TRP A 122 -6.15 -4.27 -11.50
C TRP A 122 -5.13 -5.36 -11.20
N ILE A 123 -5.32 -6.07 -10.09
CA ILE A 123 -4.46 -7.18 -9.68
C ILE A 123 -4.31 -8.19 -10.83
N THR A 124 -5.39 -8.45 -11.56
CA THR A 124 -5.40 -9.42 -12.67
C THR A 124 -4.93 -8.88 -14.02
N SER A 125 -4.86 -7.55 -14.19
CA SER A 125 -4.50 -6.94 -15.48
C SER A 125 -2.99 -6.82 -15.68
N ASP A 126 -2.27 -6.38 -14.64
CA ASP A 126 -0.81 -6.24 -14.66
C ASP A 126 -0.22 -6.45 -13.24
N PRO A 127 -0.12 -7.72 -12.80
CA PRO A 127 0.14 -8.07 -11.41
C PRO A 127 1.52 -7.65 -10.88
N GLU A 128 2.48 -7.41 -11.77
CA GLU A 128 3.88 -7.11 -11.42
C GLU A 128 4.12 -5.61 -11.11
N THR A 129 3.08 -4.78 -11.25
CA THR A 129 3.17 -3.33 -11.02
C THR A 129 3.13 -2.97 -9.53
N LEU A 130 3.74 -1.84 -9.18
CA LEU A 130 3.66 -1.30 -7.82
C LEU A 130 2.22 -0.94 -7.44
N GLU A 131 1.43 -0.53 -8.42
CA GLU A 131 0.01 -0.22 -8.31
C GLU A 131 -0.80 -1.48 -8.00
N ALA A 132 -0.51 -2.61 -8.64
CA ALA A 132 -1.13 -3.89 -8.32
C ALA A 132 -0.74 -4.37 -6.92
N GLU A 133 0.51 -4.19 -6.48
CA GLU A 133 0.91 -4.47 -5.10
C GLU A 133 0.17 -3.60 -4.07
N ARG A 134 -0.02 -2.31 -4.37
CA ARG A 134 -0.83 -1.41 -3.53
C ARG A 134 -2.29 -1.85 -3.49
N ALA A 135 -2.85 -2.24 -4.64
CA ALA A 135 -4.21 -2.77 -4.73
C ALA A 135 -4.38 -4.06 -3.94
N ALA A 136 -3.42 -5.00 -4.02
CA ALA A 136 -3.38 -6.21 -3.22
C ALA A 136 -3.34 -5.88 -1.72
N ARG A 137 -2.47 -4.94 -1.30
CA ARG A 137 -2.41 -4.48 0.09
C ARG A 137 -3.74 -3.90 0.56
N MET A 138 -4.41 -3.10 -0.26
CA MET A 138 -5.74 -2.57 0.04
C MET A 138 -6.77 -3.70 0.20
N LEU A 139 -6.79 -4.65 -0.74
CA LEU A 139 -7.66 -5.82 -0.66
C LEU A 139 -7.43 -6.62 0.64
N GLY A 140 -6.17 -6.70 1.08
CA GLY A 140 -5.84 -7.32 2.37
C GLY A 140 -6.40 -6.59 3.59
N ARG A 141 -6.48 -5.25 3.56
CA ARG A 141 -7.11 -4.45 4.63
C ARG A 141 -8.63 -4.61 4.65
N LEU A 142 -9.24 -4.70 3.47
CA LEU A 142 -10.67 -4.99 3.33
C LEU A 142 -11.01 -6.41 3.81
N GLY A 143 -10.04 -7.33 3.75
CA GLY A 143 -10.17 -8.68 4.26
C GLY A 143 -10.84 -9.64 3.29
N GLY A 144 -11.25 -10.80 3.79
CA GLY A 144 -11.94 -11.84 3.01
C GLY A 144 -10.99 -12.95 2.54
N VAL A 145 -11.09 -14.12 3.18
CA VAL A 145 -10.28 -15.31 2.85
C VAL A 145 -10.53 -15.82 1.44
N GLU A 146 -11.66 -15.46 0.83
CA GLU A 146 -11.98 -15.71 -0.57
C GLU A 146 -10.98 -15.07 -1.55
N HIS A 147 -10.27 -14.02 -1.13
CA HIS A 147 -9.25 -13.35 -1.95
C HIS A 147 -7.90 -14.09 -1.95
N ASN A 148 -7.69 -15.07 -1.07
CA ASN A 148 -6.41 -15.78 -0.96
C ASN A 148 -5.97 -16.39 -2.29
N GLN A 149 -6.87 -17.04 -3.02
CA GLN A 149 -6.51 -17.67 -4.30
C GLN A 149 -6.04 -16.64 -5.32
N LEU A 150 -6.79 -15.55 -5.46
CA LEU A 150 -6.45 -14.46 -6.36
C LEU A 150 -5.06 -13.89 -6.03
N LEU A 151 -4.82 -13.59 -4.75
CA LEU A 151 -3.56 -13.01 -4.29
C LEU A 151 -2.38 -13.96 -4.46
N VAL A 152 -2.59 -15.27 -4.28
CA VAL A 152 -1.55 -16.28 -4.48
C VAL A 152 -1.21 -16.48 -5.95
N GLU A 153 -2.22 -16.48 -6.83
CA GLU A 153 -2.05 -16.71 -8.28
C GLU A 153 -1.45 -15.51 -9.02
N ASN A 154 -1.68 -14.29 -8.51
CA ASN A 154 -1.20 -13.05 -9.12
C ASN A 154 0.00 -12.46 -8.38
N GLY A 155 0.24 -12.85 -7.14
CA GLY A 155 1.45 -12.47 -6.43
C GLY A 155 2.64 -13.27 -6.93
N ASP A 156 3.76 -12.58 -7.11
CA ASP A 156 5.07 -13.22 -7.19
C ASP A 156 5.93 -12.70 -6.04
N SER A 157 6.68 -13.59 -5.41
CA SER A 157 7.84 -13.20 -4.65
C SER A 157 8.95 -14.13 -5.09
N TYR A 158 9.70 -13.68 -6.10
CA TYR A 158 10.90 -14.34 -6.62
C TYR A 158 11.92 -14.68 -5.51
N PHE A 159 11.76 -14.12 -4.31
CA PHE A 159 12.63 -14.36 -3.17
C PHE A 159 11.95 -14.89 -1.90
N GLY A 160 10.62 -14.91 -1.77
CA GLY A 160 9.80 -15.35 -0.62
C GLY A 160 10.13 -14.75 0.77
N CYS A 161 11.32 -14.20 0.96
CA CYS A 161 11.83 -13.53 2.14
C CYS A 161 11.63 -12.02 2.08
N ILE A 162 11.49 -11.48 0.87
CA ILE A 162 11.17 -10.07 0.65
C ILE A 162 9.64 -9.98 0.60
N GLY A 163 9.06 -9.28 1.58
CA GLY A 163 7.63 -9.01 1.59
C GLY A 163 7.22 -8.16 0.39
N SER A 164 6.15 -8.57 -0.30
CA SER A 164 5.46 -7.80 -1.34
C SER A 164 4.10 -7.32 -0.83
N GLY A 165 3.44 -6.42 -1.58
CA GLY A 165 2.05 -6.04 -1.29
C GLY A 165 1.10 -7.24 -1.19
N TYR A 166 1.32 -8.28 -2.00
CA TYR A 166 0.58 -9.55 -1.92
C TYR A 166 0.86 -10.32 -0.64
N SER A 167 2.13 -10.41 -0.24
CA SER A 167 2.53 -11.04 1.04
C SER A 167 1.86 -10.34 2.22
N ASP A 168 1.89 -9.01 2.24
CA ASP A 168 1.23 -8.21 3.27
C ASP A 168 -0.28 -8.43 3.28
N ALA A 169 -0.91 -8.53 2.11
CA ALA A 169 -2.34 -8.79 1.99
C ALA A 169 -2.73 -10.14 2.59
N LEU A 170 -1.99 -11.20 2.26
CA LEU A 170 -2.22 -12.54 2.82
C LEU A 170 -2.04 -12.56 4.34
N VAL A 171 -1.05 -11.83 4.87
CA VAL A 171 -0.87 -11.68 6.32
C VAL A 171 -2.08 -10.97 6.95
N MET A 172 -2.52 -9.85 6.40
CA MET A 172 -3.66 -9.08 6.93
C MET A 172 -4.96 -9.91 6.94
N ILE A 173 -5.24 -10.64 5.87
CA ILE A 173 -6.45 -11.48 5.75
C ILE A 173 -6.44 -12.64 6.74
N ASN A 174 -5.26 -13.25 6.97
CA ASN A 174 -5.14 -14.53 7.66
C ASN A 174 -4.44 -14.42 9.04
N THR A 175 -4.26 -13.21 9.58
CA THR A 175 -3.57 -12.98 10.88
C THR A 175 -4.22 -13.76 12.03
N ALA A 176 -5.55 -13.96 11.99
CA ALA A 176 -6.27 -14.71 13.01
C ALA A 176 -6.16 -16.24 12.85
N ASP A 177 -5.95 -16.74 11.63
CA ASP A 177 -5.84 -18.16 11.30
C ASP A 177 -5.11 -18.33 9.96
N ALA A 178 -3.91 -18.90 10.01
CA ALA A 178 -3.09 -19.15 8.83
C ALA A 178 -3.50 -20.42 8.04
N THR A 179 -4.40 -21.25 8.60
CA THR A 179 -4.83 -22.53 8.01
C THR A 179 -5.31 -22.42 6.57
N PRO A 180 -6.07 -21.38 6.14
CA PRO A 180 -6.51 -21.22 4.76
C PRO A 180 -5.36 -21.16 3.74
N LEU A 181 -4.15 -20.78 4.17
CA LEU A 181 -3.00 -20.66 3.29
C LEU A 181 -2.21 -21.97 3.09
N LEU A 182 -2.43 -22.99 3.94
CA LEU A 182 -1.63 -24.22 3.90
C LEU A 182 -1.80 -25.00 2.60
N VAL A 183 -2.96 -24.89 1.95
CA VAL A 183 -3.24 -25.55 0.66
C VAL A 183 -2.28 -25.10 -0.45
N TYR A 184 -1.71 -23.90 -0.34
CA TYR A 184 -0.78 -23.34 -1.32
C TYR A 184 0.67 -23.84 -1.14
N LEU A 185 0.96 -24.66 -0.12
CA LEU A 185 2.26 -25.34 0.03
C LEU A 185 2.33 -26.67 -0.75
N GLU A 186 1.29 -27.00 -1.51
CA GLU A 186 1.18 -28.23 -2.29
C GLU A 186 1.71 -28.11 -3.73
N SER A 187 2.17 -26.92 -4.15
CA SER A 187 2.81 -26.69 -5.46
C SER A 187 4.05 -25.82 -5.30
N PHE A 188 5.04 -26.02 -6.18
CA PHE A 188 6.22 -25.16 -6.27
C PHE A 188 5.83 -23.74 -6.72
N ASP A 189 4.87 -23.61 -7.64
CA ASP A 189 4.46 -22.32 -8.21
C ASP A 189 3.84 -21.37 -7.18
N THR A 190 3.28 -21.92 -6.10
CA THR A 190 2.64 -21.17 -5.01
C THR A 190 3.47 -21.19 -3.73
N LEU A 191 4.69 -21.75 -3.78
CA LEU A 191 5.48 -22.04 -2.59
C LEU A 191 5.87 -20.77 -1.83
N TRP A 192 5.98 -19.62 -2.51
CA TRP A 192 6.30 -18.32 -1.90
C TRP A 192 5.41 -17.94 -0.70
N VAL A 193 4.22 -18.54 -0.59
CA VAL A 193 3.29 -18.41 0.55
C VAL A 193 3.91 -18.84 1.89
N TYR A 194 5.03 -19.57 1.91
CA TYR A 194 5.78 -19.81 3.15
C TYR A 194 6.15 -18.51 3.89
N GLY A 195 6.42 -17.42 3.17
CA GLY A 195 6.81 -16.14 3.77
C GLY A 195 5.69 -15.54 4.63
N PRO A 196 4.49 -15.29 4.06
CA PRO A 196 3.30 -14.93 4.82
C PRO A 196 3.00 -15.87 5.99
N LEU A 197 3.09 -17.18 5.78
CA LEU A 197 2.83 -18.18 6.82
C LEU A 197 3.82 -18.09 7.99
N ILE A 198 5.10 -17.88 7.72
CA ILE A 198 6.10 -17.62 8.78
C ILE A 198 5.71 -16.35 9.55
N ARG A 199 5.38 -15.26 8.84
CA ARG A 199 5.01 -13.98 9.48
C ARG A 199 3.77 -14.11 10.36
N ILE A 200 2.72 -14.79 9.90
CA ILE A 200 1.52 -15.05 10.71
C ILE A 200 1.87 -15.96 11.89
N GLY A 201 2.69 -16.98 11.65
CA GLY A 201 2.96 -18.04 12.60
C GLY A 201 1.69 -18.86 12.90
N GLY A 202 1.68 -19.53 14.05
CA GLY A 202 0.54 -20.32 14.50
C GLY A 202 0.95 -21.75 14.89
N PRO A 203 0.70 -22.19 16.13
CA PRO A 203 1.03 -23.55 16.55
C PRO A 203 0.36 -24.60 15.66
N GLY A 204 1.15 -25.50 15.08
CA GLY A 204 0.67 -26.59 14.22
C GLY A 204 0.81 -26.34 12.72
N THR A 205 1.26 -25.16 12.28
CA THR A 205 1.57 -24.89 10.86
C THR A 205 2.99 -25.32 10.48
N GLU A 206 3.86 -25.58 11.47
CA GLU A 206 5.26 -25.95 11.26
C GLU A 206 5.41 -27.22 10.40
N GLU A 207 4.56 -28.23 10.62
CA GLU A 207 4.60 -29.48 9.85
C GLU A 207 4.36 -29.22 8.36
N ALA A 208 3.37 -28.38 8.04
CA ALA A 208 3.07 -28.01 6.66
C ALA A 208 4.21 -27.20 6.02
N LEU A 209 4.82 -26.29 6.79
CA LEU A 209 5.97 -25.49 6.34
C LEU A 209 7.23 -26.32 6.10
N VAL A 210 7.44 -27.41 6.84
CA VAL A 210 8.58 -28.32 6.65
C VAL A 210 8.34 -29.35 5.54
N ALA A 211 7.08 -29.65 5.20
CA ALA A 211 6.76 -30.65 4.16
C ALA A 211 7.48 -30.44 2.79
N PRO A 212 7.67 -29.21 2.27
CA PRO A 212 8.44 -28.95 1.04
C PRO A 212 9.88 -29.50 1.05
N PHE A 213 10.53 -29.61 2.22
CA PHE A 213 11.87 -30.19 2.33
C PHE A 213 11.91 -31.64 1.85
N ALA A 214 10.90 -32.44 2.23
CA ALA A 214 10.78 -33.83 1.80
C ALA A 214 10.44 -33.96 0.30
N LYS A 215 9.85 -32.92 -0.30
CA LYS A 215 9.50 -32.87 -1.73
C LYS A 215 10.67 -32.42 -2.62
N GLY A 216 11.78 -31.97 -2.03
CA GLY A 216 12.96 -31.49 -2.75
C GLY A 216 12.76 -30.15 -3.45
N TRP A 217 11.81 -29.35 -2.98
CA TRP A 217 11.45 -28.05 -3.56
C TRP A 217 12.22 -26.87 -2.97
N VAL A 218 12.98 -27.11 -1.91
CA VAL A 218 13.64 -26.07 -1.12
C VAL A 218 14.85 -25.51 -1.86
N THR A 219 14.92 -24.17 -1.91
CA THR A 219 16.08 -23.42 -2.39
C THR A 219 16.92 -22.92 -1.21
N VAL A 220 18.12 -22.39 -1.50
CA VAL A 220 18.99 -21.79 -0.47
C VAL A 220 18.28 -20.60 0.18
N GLU A 221 17.61 -19.77 -0.61
CA GLU A 221 16.87 -18.59 -0.16
C GLU A 221 15.73 -18.98 0.79
N MET A 222 14.95 -20.01 0.43
CA MET A 222 13.90 -20.54 1.31
C MET A 222 14.49 -21.09 2.62
N ALA A 223 15.58 -21.85 2.55
CA ALA A 223 16.23 -22.37 3.74
C ALA A 223 16.79 -21.23 4.63
N GLU A 224 17.34 -20.17 4.05
CA GLU A 224 17.77 -18.99 4.79
C GLU A 224 16.59 -18.26 5.45
N CYS A 225 15.45 -18.17 4.78
CA CYS A 225 14.20 -17.67 5.37
C CYS A 225 13.82 -18.46 6.64
N PHE A 226 13.88 -19.79 6.57
CA PHE A 226 13.53 -20.68 7.67
C PHE A 226 14.55 -20.60 8.82
N LEU A 227 15.85 -20.57 8.49
CA LEU A 227 16.96 -20.38 9.44
C LEU A 227 16.85 -19.07 10.22
N ASN A 228 16.33 -18.02 9.58
CA ASN A 228 16.22 -16.70 10.19
C ASN A 228 14.82 -16.40 10.73
N SER A 229 13.95 -17.42 10.82
CA SER A 229 12.55 -17.23 11.21
C SER A 229 12.34 -17.02 12.70
N GLY A 230 13.25 -17.45 13.57
CA GLY A 230 13.03 -17.46 15.03
C GLY A 230 12.15 -18.63 15.50
N ASN A 231 11.73 -19.53 14.60
CA ASN A 231 11.01 -20.75 14.96
C ASN A 231 11.98 -21.95 14.99
N PRO A 232 12.22 -22.59 16.15
CA PRO A 232 13.21 -23.67 16.28
C PRO A 232 12.99 -24.87 15.34
N THR A 233 11.73 -25.17 15.00
CA THR A 233 11.40 -26.29 14.10
C THR A 233 11.82 -25.98 12.67
N LEU A 234 11.56 -24.75 12.22
CA LEU A 234 11.93 -24.30 10.88
C LEU A 234 13.45 -24.13 10.76
N GLU A 235 14.08 -23.56 11.79
CA GLU A 235 15.54 -23.41 11.88
C GLU A 235 16.24 -24.76 11.76
N GLN A 236 15.80 -25.75 12.56
CA GLN A 236 16.36 -27.10 12.50
C GLN A 236 16.20 -27.74 11.11
N ALA A 237 15.02 -27.62 10.48
CA ALA A 237 14.78 -28.18 9.15
C ALA A 237 15.72 -27.57 8.09
N ALA A 238 15.95 -26.26 8.16
CA ALA A 238 16.86 -25.56 7.27
C ALA A 238 18.32 -26.02 7.45
N GLU A 239 18.80 -26.14 8.70
CA GLU A 239 20.14 -26.61 9.01
C GLU A 239 20.38 -28.05 8.53
N GLU A 240 19.43 -28.95 8.80
CA GLU A 240 19.50 -30.35 8.37
C GLU A 240 19.53 -30.48 6.85
N TRP A 241 18.71 -29.68 6.16
CA TRP A 241 18.73 -29.64 4.70
C TRP A 241 20.05 -29.13 4.14
N ALA A 242 20.57 -28.03 4.68
CA ALA A 242 21.83 -27.46 4.22
C ALA A 242 23.00 -28.43 4.41
N ALA A 243 23.06 -29.10 5.57
CA ALA A 243 24.05 -30.13 5.85
C ALA A 243 23.95 -31.32 4.87
N THR A 244 22.73 -31.77 4.58
CA THR A 244 22.47 -32.91 3.69
C THR A 244 22.82 -32.60 2.23
N HIS A 245 22.62 -31.36 1.79
CA HIS A 245 22.84 -30.93 0.41
C HIS A 245 24.20 -30.25 0.19
N GLY A 246 25.02 -30.13 1.24
CA GLY A 246 26.32 -29.43 1.18
C GLY A 246 26.18 -27.94 0.83
N GLN A 247 25.04 -27.33 1.16
CA GLN A 247 24.77 -25.92 0.93
C GLN A 247 25.26 -25.09 2.10
N SER A 248 25.61 -23.83 1.83
CA SER A 248 25.89 -22.84 2.87
C SER A 248 24.69 -21.90 2.97
N ILE A 249 24.12 -21.80 4.16
CA ILE A 249 23.02 -20.87 4.49
C ILE A 249 23.50 -19.89 5.55
N THR A 250 23.05 -18.64 5.46
CA THR A 250 23.58 -17.54 6.28
C THR A 250 22.56 -17.04 7.30
N VAL A 251 23.02 -16.81 8.52
CA VAL A 251 22.26 -16.04 9.51
C VAL A 251 22.32 -14.56 9.13
N LEU A 252 21.17 -13.97 8.80
CA LEU A 252 21.05 -12.60 8.34
C LEU A 252 20.89 -11.64 9.54
N PRO A 253 21.84 -10.71 9.76
CA PRO A 253 21.71 -9.73 10.82
C PRO A 253 20.66 -8.67 10.47
N GLY A 254 19.70 -8.42 11.37
CA GLY A 254 18.88 -7.19 11.34
C GLY A 254 17.49 -7.27 10.70
N GLY A 255 16.86 -8.45 10.59
CA GLY A 255 15.43 -8.54 10.28
C GLY A 255 15.06 -8.50 8.79
N GLY A 256 15.99 -8.84 7.89
CA GLY A 256 15.72 -8.99 6.45
C GLY A 256 14.97 -10.27 6.06
N SER A 257 14.52 -11.06 7.04
CA SER A 257 13.78 -12.32 6.85
C SER A 257 12.47 -12.29 7.64
N PRO A 258 11.42 -12.97 7.14
CA PRO A 258 10.15 -13.08 7.85
C PRO A 258 10.39 -13.68 9.23
N GLN A 259 9.87 -13.02 10.27
CA GLN A 259 9.99 -13.46 11.65
C GLN A 259 8.71 -14.18 12.07
N TRP A 260 8.86 -15.27 12.83
CA TRP A 260 7.75 -16.09 13.29
C TRP A 260 6.78 -15.28 14.15
N GLY A 261 5.53 -15.16 13.70
CA GLY A 261 4.49 -14.43 14.43
C GLY A 261 4.70 -12.92 14.51
N SER A 262 5.38 -12.32 13.53
CA SER A 262 5.55 -10.86 13.44
C SER A 262 4.40 -10.13 12.73
N GLY A 263 3.49 -10.86 12.09
CA GLY A 263 2.35 -10.35 11.32
C GLY A 263 1.06 -10.22 12.12
#